data_AF-A0A8R2JNC9-F1
#
_entry.id   AF-A0A8R2JNC9-F1
#
_cell.length_a   1.000
_cell.length_b   1.000
_cell.length_c   1.000
_cell.angle_alpha   90.00
_cell.angle_beta   90.00
_cell.angle_gamma   90.00
#
_symmetry.space_group_name_H-M   'P 1'
#
loop_
_entity.id
_entity.type
_entity.pdbx_description
1 polymer ?
#
loop_
_entity_poly.entity_id
_entity_poly.type
_entity_poly.pdbx_seq_one_letter_code
_entity_poly.pdbx_strand_id
1 'polypeptide(L)'
;MLYFVVLLLVVLMSFGVSRRSILYPDSDPEWILIREIFLQPYFMLYGEVYADQIYPGCDESAGMPNCQTGRWVTPLVMAMYLLVANILLINLLIAVFNNIFNDINAISHQVIIK
;
A
#
# COMPACT_ATOMS: atom_id res chain seq x y z
N MET A 1 12.05 -7.11 12.63
CA MET A 1 12.03 -7.13 11.15
C MET A 1 10.82 -7.87 10.61
N LEU A 2 10.66 -9.17 10.85
CA LEU A 2 9.51 -9.95 10.33
C LEU A 2 8.15 -9.37 10.70
N TYR A 3 7.93 -8.99 11.97
CA TYR A 3 6.68 -8.37 12.43
C TYR A 3 6.33 -7.08 11.67
N PHE A 4 7.34 -6.28 11.32
CA PHE A 4 7.14 -5.06 10.53
C PHE A 4 6.72 -5.40 9.10
N VAL A 5 7.37 -6.38 8.48
CA VAL A 5 7.01 -6.83 7.12
C VAL A 5 5.57 -7.36 7.08
N VAL A 6 5.14 -8.11 8.10
CA VAL A 6 3.74 -8.57 8.21
C VAL A 6 2.77 -7.39 8.33
N LEU A 7 3.09 -6.40 9.18
CA LEU A 7 2.26 -5.21 9.34
C LEU A 7 2.13 -4.41 8.03
N LEU A 8 3.25 -4.21 7.33
CA LEU A 8 3.29 -3.59 6.00
C LEU A 8 2.38 -4.34 5.01
N LEU A 9 2.45 -5.67 4.99
CA LEU A 9 1.67 -6.51 4.09
C LEU A 9 0.16 -6.40 4.36
N VAL A 10 -0.25 -6.35 5.64
CA VAL A 10 -1.66 -6.16 6.03
C VAL A 10 -2.20 -4.82 5.54
N VAL A 11 -1.44 -3.73 5.72
CA VAL A 11 -1.86 -2.38 5.28
C VAL A 11 -1.93 -2.31 3.75
N LEU A 12 -0.94 -2.87 3.04
CA LEU A 12 -0.91 -2.96 1.58
C LEU A 12 -2.13 -3.70 1.04
N MET A 13 -2.43 -4.88 1.59
CA MET A 13 -3.53 -5.72 1.13
C MET A 13 -4.89 -5.06 1.37
N SER A 14 -5.08 -4.41 2.52
CA SER A 14 -6.33 -3.69 2.84
C SER A 14 -6.63 -2.61 1.81
N PHE A 15 -5.62 -1.81 1.44
CA PHE A 15 -5.79 -0.75 0.44
C PHE A 15 -5.96 -1.32 -0.98
N GLY A 16 -5.14 -2.29 -1.37
CA GLY A 16 -5.19 -2.92 -2.70
C GLY A 16 -6.54 -3.56 -3.00
N VAL A 17 -7.11 -4.31 -2.04
CA VAL A 17 -8.43 -4.95 -2.18
C VAL A 17 -9.54 -3.89 -2.25
N SER A 18 -9.49 -2.88 -1.37
CA SER A 18 -10.49 -1.80 -1.34
C SER A 18 -10.54 -1.05 -2.67
N ARG A 19 -9.38 -0.71 -3.23
CA ARG A 19 -9.29 -0.01 -4.52
C ARG A 19 -9.85 -0.87 -5.65
N ARG A 20 -9.44 -2.14 -5.75
CA ARG A 20 -9.88 -3.02 -6.84
C ARG A 20 -11.39 -3.27 -6.78
N SER A 21 -11.94 -3.46 -5.57
CA SER A 21 -13.37 -3.68 -5.36
C SER A 21 -14.25 -2.48 -5.75
N ILE A 22 -13.75 -1.25 -5.63
CA ILE A 22 -14.51 -0.04 -5.99
C ILE A 22 -14.46 0.22 -7.50
N LEU A 23 -13.32 -0.02 -8.14
CA LEU A 23 -13.15 0.31 -9.57
C LEU A 23 -13.69 -0.77 -10.51
N TYR A 24 -13.61 -2.04 -10.12
CA TYR A 24 -13.95 -3.16 -11.00
C TYR A 24 -14.76 -4.25 -10.26
N PRO A 25 -16.05 -3.99 -9.97
CA PRO A 25 -16.91 -4.91 -9.22
C PRO A 25 -17.16 -6.24 -9.94
N ASP A 26 -17.24 -6.23 -11.28
CA ASP A 26 -17.53 -7.41 -12.11
C ASP A 26 -16.28 -7.99 -12.78
N SER A 27 -15.17 -8.08 -12.04
CA SER A 27 -13.91 -8.68 -12.56
C SER A 27 -13.93 -10.20 -12.42
N ASP A 28 -13.56 -10.93 -13.47
CA ASP A 28 -13.26 -12.36 -13.37
C ASP A 28 -12.00 -12.61 -12.51
N PRO A 29 -11.93 -13.74 -11.79
CA PRO A 29 -10.79 -14.08 -10.95
C PRO A 29 -9.59 -14.51 -11.80
N GLU A 30 -8.79 -13.54 -12.22
CA GLU A 30 -7.53 -13.78 -12.93
C GLU A 30 -6.31 -13.64 -12.02
N TRP A 31 -5.23 -14.35 -12.35
CA TRP A 31 -3.94 -14.24 -11.64
C TRP A 31 -3.31 -12.85 -11.70
N ILE A 32 -3.69 -12.04 -12.71
CA ILE A 32 -3.26 -10.65 -12.82
C ILE A 32 -3.82 -9.78 -11.69
N LEU A 33 -4.99 -10.14 -11.14
CA LEU A 33 -5.68 -9.41 -10.08
C LEU A 33 -4.82 -9.34 -8.80
N ILE A 34 -4.16 -10.46 -8.47
CA ILE A 34 -3.25 -10.54 -7.33
C ILE A 34 -2.07 -9.59 -7.53
N ARG A 35 -1.52 -9.55 -8.74
CA ARG A 35 -0.43 -8.62 -9.06
C ARG A 35 -0.86 -7.17 -8.86
N GLU A 36 -2.06 -6.79 -9.28
CA GLU A 36 -2.55 -5.42 -9.10
C GLU A 36 -2.82 -5.07 -7.63
N ILE A 37 -3.38 -6.00 -6.86
CA ILE A 37 -3.67 -5.81 -5.43
C ILE A 37 -2.39 -5.62 -4.59
N PHE A 38 -1.30 -6.31 -4.91
CA PHE A 38 -0.08 -6.25 -4.11
C PHE A 38 1.00 -5.32 -4.69
N LEU A 39 1.25 -5.43 -6.00
CA LEU A 39 2.40 -4.79 -6.62
C LEU A 39 2.19 -3.29 -6.80
N GLN A 40 0.97 -2.88 -7.13
CA GLN A 40 0.66 -1.49 -7.39
C GLN A 40 0.73 -0.61 -6.13
N PRO A 41 0.10 -0.96 -5.00
CA PRO A 41 0.24 -0.17 -3.77
C PRO A 41 1.64 -0.27 -3.15
N TYR A 42 2.41 -1.31 -3.49
CA TYR A 42 3.82 -1.41 -3.14
C TYR A 42 4.68 -0.36 -3.85
N PHE A 43 4.56 -0.21 -5.18
CA PHE A 43 5.28 0.85 -5.91
C PHE A 43 4.86 2.25 -5.47
N MET A 44 3.59 2.39 -5.10
CA MET A 44 3.05 3.63 -4.60
C MET A 44 3.65 4.07 -3.24
N LEU A 45 4.18 3.13 -2.47
CA LEU A 45 4.95 3.41 -1.26
C LEU A 45 6.34 4.01 -1.57
N TYR A 46 6.86 3.78 -2.78
CA TYR A 46 8.10 4.38 -3.28
C TYR A 46 7.90 5.73 -3.98
N GLY A 47 6.65 6.22 -4.06
CA GLY A 47 6.33 7.52 -4.65
C GLY A 47 5.68 7.46 -6.03
N GLU A 48 5.44 6.28 -6.59
CA GLU A 48 4.72 6.12 -7.86
C GLU A 48 3.21 6.33 -7.68
N VAL A 49 2.72 7.49 -8.08
CA VAL A 49 1.30 7.84 -7.99
C VAL A 49 0.67 7.62 -9.37
N TYR A 50 -0.04 6.50 -9.55
CA TYR A 50 -0.77 6.13 -10.78
C TYR A 50 -1.96 7.05 -11.06
N ALA A 51 -1.71 8.34 -11.30
CA ALA A 51 -2.68 9.43 -11.40
C ALA A 51 -3.78 9.19 -12.44
N ASP A 52 -3.40 8.58 -13.56
CA ASP A 52 -4.25 8.17 -14.67
C ASP A 52 -5.35 7.17 -14.24
N GLN A 53 -5.08 6.34 -13.23
CA GLN A 53 -5.98 5.28 -12.77
C GLN A 53 -6.77 5.65 -11.51
N ILE A 54 -6.48 6.79 -10.88
CA ILE A 54 -7.22 7.29 -9.70
C ILE A 54 -8.59 7.82 -10.13
N TYR A 55 -8.59 8.50 -11.27
CA TYR A 55 -9.75 9.20 -11.80
C TYR A 55 -9.84 9.02 -13.33
N PRO A 56 -10.06 7.79 -13.83
CA PRO A 56 -10.15 7.54 -15.28
C PRO A 56 -11.33 8.31 -15.89
N GLY A 57 -11.07 9.24 -16.81
CA GLY A 57 -12.08 10.13 -17.42
C GLY A 57 -13.35 9.38 -17.83
N CYS A 58 -14.48 9.73 -17.22
CA CYS A 58 -15.77 9.23 -17.67
C CYS A 58 -16.22 10.13 -18.81
N ASP A 59 -15.97 9.70 -20.04
CA ASP A 59 -16.54 10.30 -21.22
C ASP A 59 -17.65 9.36 -21.73
N GLU A 60 -18.90 9.79 -21.61
CA GLU A 60 -20.07 9.06 -22.13
C GLU A 60 -19.98 8.87 -23.65
N SER A 61 -19.21 9.72 -24.35
CA SER A 61 -18.97 9.67 -25.79
C SER A 61 -18.05 8.52 -26.21
N ALA A 62 -17.22 7.99 -25.30
CA ALA A 62 -16.15 7.05 -25.60
C ALA A 62 -16.53 5.57 -25.40
N GLY A 63 -17.81 5.26 -25.13
CA GLY A 63 -18.28 3.89 -24.94
C GLY A 63 -17.71 3.20 -23.69
N MET A 64 -17.20 3.96 -22.72
CA MET A 64 -16.75 3.39 -21.45
C MET A 64 -17.97 2.97 -20.61
N PRO A 65 -18.03 1.72 -20.14
CA PRO A 65 -19.19 1.22 -19.43
C PRO A 65 -19.28 1.92 -18.07
N ASN A 66 -20.37 2.65 -17.87
CA ASN A 66 -20.90 3.16 -16.61
C ASN A 66 -19.87 3.81 -15.67
N CYS A 67 -19.94 5.13 -15.56
CA CYS A 67 -19.22 5.86 -14.52
C CYS A 67 -19.65 5.32 -13.14
N GLN A 68 -18.78 4.54 -12.50
CA GLN A 68 -19.06 3.86 -11.22
C GLN A 68 -19.41 4.89 -10.13
N THR A 69 -20.54 4.67 -9.45
CA THR A 69 -20.96 5.52 -8.33
C THR A 69 -19.99 5.34 -7.16
N GLY A 70 -19.31 6.40 -6.73
CA GLY A 70 -18.28 6.32 -5.67
C GLY A 70 -16.86 6.70 -6.09
N ARG A 71 -16.67 7.24 -7.30
CA ARG A 71 -15.37 7.67 -7.83
C ARG A 71 -14.60 8.69 -6.96
N TRP A 72 -15.29 9.46 -6.12
CA TRP A 72 -14.68 10.40 -5.17
C TRP A 72 -14.06 9.72 -3.94
N VAL A 73 -14.47 8.48 -3.63
CA VAL A 73 -13.94 7.71 -2.49
C VAL A 73 -12.53 7.22 -2.79
N THR A 74 -12.26 6.80 -4.03
CA THR A 74 -10.93 6.34 -4.46
C THR A 74 -9.79 7.33 -4.18
N PRO A 75 -9.85 8.61 -4.61
CA PRO A 75 -8.79 9.58 -4.32
C PRO A 75 -8.67 9.88 -2.82
N LEU A 76 -9.78 9.87 -2.07
CA LEU A 76 -9.77 10.09 -0.62
C LEU A 76 -9.06 8.94 0.11
N VAL A 77 -9.43 7.70 -0.19
CA VAL A 77 -8.80 6.49 0.39
C VAL A 77 -7.33 6.41 -0.01
N MET A 78 -6.99 6.81 -1.24
CA MET A 78 -5.61 6.85 -1.72
C MET A 78 -4.77 7.89 -0.98
N ALA A 79 -5.31 9.09 -0.73
CA ALA A 79 -4.63 10.12 0.05
C ALA A 79 -4.43 9.69 1.50
N MET A 80 -5.44 9.09 2.12
CA MET A 80 -5.35 8.52 3.47
C MET A 80 -4.29 7.41 3.54
N TYR A 81 -4.26 6.52 2.53
CA TYR A 81 -3.26 5.46 2.43
C TYR A 81 -1.85 6.04 2.29
N LEU A 82 -1.60 7.01 1.40
CA LEU A 82 -0.28 7.63 1.26
C LEU A 82 0.19 8.29 2.55
N LEU A 83 -0.72 8.93 3.29
CA LEU A 83 -0.40 9.57 4.56
C LEU A 83 0.03 8.53 5.60
N VAL A 84 -0.77 7.47 5.78
CA VAL A 84 -0.46 6.40 6.72
C VAL A 84 0.80 5.63 6.28
N ALA A 85 0.91 5.28 5.01
CA ALA A 85 2.03 4.48 4.51
C ALA A 85 3.35 5.27 4.54
N ASN A 86 3.38 6.50 4.04
CA ASN A 86 4.63 7.26 3.94
C ASN A 86 5.03 7.94 5.25
N ILE A 87 4.09 8.41 6.07
CA ILE A 87 4.42 9.10 7.32
C ILE A 87 4.46 8.10 8.48
N LEU A 88 3.46 7.23 8.62
CA LEU A 88 3.37 6.33 9.78
C LEU A 88 4.32 5.14 9.63
N LEU A 89 4.34 4.45 8.48
CA LEU A 89 5.19 3.25 8.35
C LEU A 89 6.69 3.59 8.32
N ILE A 90 7.11 4.68 7.68
CA ILE A 90 8.54 5.07 7.68
C ILE A 90 8.99 5.47 9.09
N ASN A 91 8.22 6.29 9.79
CA ASN A 91 8.57 6.71 11.16
C ASN A 91 8.57 5.53 12.14
N LEU A 92 7.63 4.60 12.00
CA LEU A 92 7.57 3.39 12.82
C LEU A 92 8.71 2.41 12.46
N LEU A 93 9.07 2.30 11.18
CA LEU A 93 10.20 1.49 10.73
C LEU A 93 11.52 1.98 11.34
N ILE A 94 11.77 3.29 11.29
CA ILE A 94 12.94 3.91 11.89
C ILE A 94 12.96 3.64 13.41
N ALA A 95 11.83 3.81 14.09
CA ALA A 95 11.72 3.55 15.53
C ALA A 95 12.02 2.09 15.90
N VAL A 96 11.45 1.13 15.15
CA VAL A 96 11.68 -0.30 15.36
C VAL A 96 13.12 -0.69 15.04
N PHE A 97 13.72 -0.15 13.97
CA PHE A 97 15.13 -0.36 13.67
C PHE A 97 16.05 0.17 14.76
N ASN A 98 15.80 1.38 15.25
CA ASN A 98 16.59 1.96 16.34
C ASN A 98 16.50 1.11 17.61
N ASN A 99 15.31 0.61 17.95
CA ASN A 99 15.15 -0.27 19.11
C ASN A 99 15.89 -1.60 18.95
N ILE A 100 15.71 -2.27 17.81
CA ILE A 100 16.40 -3.54 17.51
C ILE A 100 17.92 -3.33 17.44
N PHE A 101 18.39 -2.23 16.88
CA PHE A 101 19.82 -1.93 16.77
C PHE A 101 20.44 -1.76 18.15
N ASN A 102 19.80 -1.04 19.06
CA ASN A 102 20.29 -0.86 20.42
C ASN A 102 20.35 -2.20 21.18
N ASP A 103 19.32 -3.04 21.04
CA ASP A 103 19.29 -4.38 21.65
C ASP A 103 20.38 -5.30 21.08
N ILE A 104 20.55 -5.33 19.75
CA ILE A 104 21.59 -6.14 19.09
C ILE A 104 22.98 -5.64 19.47
N ASN A 105 23.19 -4.32 19.52
CA ASN A 105 24.49 -3.75 19.86
C ASN A 105 24.90 -4.14 21.29
N ALA A 106 23.95 -4.09 22.24
CA ALA A 106 24.16 -4.53 23.62
C ALA A 106 24.53 -6.02 23.71
N ILE A 107 23.83 -6.88 22.96
CA ILE A 107 24.13 -8.32 22.89
C ILE A 107 25.50 -8.57 22.22
N SER A 108 25.82 -7.86 21.13
CA SER A 108 27.10 -8.04 20.44
C SER A 108 28.30 -7.65 21.31
N HIS A 109 28.18 -6.58 22.10
CA HIS A 109 29.24 -6.20 23.05
C HIS A 109 29.44 -7.26 24.14
N GLN A 110 28.38 -7.93 24.60
CA GLN A 110 28.52 -9.03 25.56
C GLN A 110 29.16 -10.29 24.97
N VAL A 111 28.89 -10.61 23.71
CA VAL A 111 29.48 -11.78 23.03
C VAL A 111 30.95 -11.55 22.66
N ILE A 112 31.36 -10.30 22.39
CA ILE A 112 32.75 -9.94 22.08
C ILE A 112 33.66 -9.94 23.32
N ILE A 113 33.10 -9.72 24.52
CA ILE A 113 33.87 -9.68 25.78
C ILE A 113 33.99 -11.07 26.44
N LYS A 114 33.37 -12.11 25.84
CA LYS A 114 33.42 -13.49 26.32
C LYS A 114 34.31 -14.35 25.44
#